data_AF-A0A9D5F6W4-F1
#
_entry.id   AF-A0A9D5F6W4-F1
#
_cell.length_a   1.000
_cell.length_b   1.000
_cell.length_c   1.000
_cell.angle_alpha   90.00
_cell.angle_beta   90.00
_cell.angle_gamma   90.00
#
_symmetry.space_group_name_H-M   'P 1'
#
loop_
_entity.id
_entity.type
_entity.pdbx_description
1 polymer ?
#
loop_
_entity_poly.entity_id
_entity_poly.type
_entity_poly.pdbx_seq_one_letter_code
_entity_poly.pdbx_strand_id
1 'polypeptide(L)' 'MTTSSALVTFTGVQKTYDGHILVVRDLNLEIQKGEFLSLLGPSG' A
#
# COMPACT_ATOMS: atom_id res chain seq x y z
N MET A 1 -25.25 8.17 5.81
CA MET A 1 -23.84 8.11 6.22
C MET A 1 -23.02 8.25 4.95
N THR A 2 -22.29 9.35 4.78
CA THR A 2 -21.42 9.53 3.61
C THR A 2 -20.22 8.60 3.79
N THR A 3 -20.23 7.46 3.12
CA THR A 3 -19.05 6.59 3.04
C THR A 3 -17.99 7.39 2.30
N SER A 4 -17.02 7.95 3.03
CA SER A 4 -15.85 8.58 2.43
C SER A 4 -15.15 7.50 1.63
N SER A 5 -15.27 7.54 0.30
CA SER A 5 -14.53 6.64 -0.57
C SER A 5 -13.05 6.94 -0.39
N ALA A 6 -12.24 5.90 -0.17
CA ALA A 6 -10.79 6.04 -0.16
C ALA A 6 -10.34 6.75 -1.43
N LEU A 7 -9.40 7.70 -1.29
CA LEU A 7 -8.83 8.43 -2.42
C LEU A 7 -7.90 7.52 -3.23
N VAL A 8 -7.16 6.65 -2.54
CA VAL A 8 -6.30 5.62 -3.13
C VAL A 8 -6.55 4.31 -2.40
N THR A 9 -6.64 3.22 -3.15
CA THR A 9 -6.76 1.87 -2.61
C THR A 9 -5.72 0.96 -3.25
N PHE A 10 -4.90 0.33 -2.41
CA PHE A 10 -4.08 -0.81 -2.74
C PHE A 10 -4.81 -2.07 -2.31
N THR A 11 -4.94 -3.05 -3.22
CA THR A 11 -5.57 -4.34 -2.93
C THR A 11 -4.65 -5.45 -3.40
N GLY A 12 -4.26 -6.33 -2.48
CA GLY A 12 -3.45 -7.52 -2.76
C GLY A 12 -2.10 -7.23 -3.41
N VAL A 13 -1.51 -6.07 -3.13
CA VAL A 13 -0.28 -5.64 -3.82
C VAL A 13 0.87 -6.57 -3.49
N GLN A 14 1.56 -7.02 -4.53
CA GLN A 14 2.76 -7.84 -4.45
C GLN A 14 3.89 -7.18 -5.21
N LYS A 15 5.11 -7.26 -4.67
CA LYS A 15 6.31 -6.73 -5.32
C LYS A 15 7.43 -7.73 -5.19
N THR A 16 8.14 -7.95 -6.28
CA THR A 16 9.40 -8.72 -6.33
C THR A 16 10.51 -7.84 -6.91
N TYR A 17 11.76 -7.99 -6.45
CA TYR A 17 12.87 -7.23 -7.03
C TYR A 17 13.35 -7.78 -8.39
N ASP A 18 13.32 -9.09 -8.56
CA ASP A 18 13.91 -9.83 -9.69
C ASP A 18 12.96 -10.91 -10.25
N GLY A 19 11.67 -10.85 -9.88
CA GLY A 19 10.69 -11.88 -10.20
C GLY A 19 10.74 -13.12 -9.29
N HIS A 20 11.71 -13.19 -8.38
CA HIS A 20 11.92 -14.36 -7.50
C HIS A 20 11.78 -14.00 -6.02
N ILE A 21 12.35 -12.89 -5.59
CA ILE A 21 12.34 -12.46 -4.19
C ILE A 21 11.11 -11.59 -3.94
N LEU A 22 10.12 -12.13 -3.24
CA LEU A 22 8.91 -11.42 -2.82
C LEU A 22 9.22 -10.49 -1.65
N VAL A 23 9.08 -9.18 -1.87
CA VAL A 23 9.44 -8.12 -0.91
C VAL A 23 8.24 -7.30 -0.42
N VAL A 24 7.13 -7.32 -1.16
CA VAL A 24 5.83 -6.91 -0.64
C VAL A 24 4.89 -8.07 -0.87
N ARG A 25 4.22 -8.53 0.19
CA ARG A 25 3.24 -9.62 0.15
C ARG A 25 1.90 -9.10 0.64
N ASP A 26 0.89 -9.19 -0.22
CA ASP A 26 -0.52 -8.96 0.10
C ASP A 26 -0.79 -7.62 0.82
N LEU A 27 -0.21 -6.54 0.30
CA LEU A 27 -0.42 -5.21 0.85
C LEU A 27 -1.81 -4.70 0.45
N ASN A 28 -2.65 -4.48 1.47
CA ASN A 28 -3.97 -3.90 1.37
C ASN A 28 -4.00 -2.61 2.18
N LEU A 29 -4.22 -1.47 1.52
CA LEU A 29 -4.14 -0.15 2.16
C LEU A 29 -5.10 0.83 1.49
N GLU A 30 -5.87 1.53 2.29
CA GLU A 30 -6.73 2.63 1.84
C GLU A 30 -6.17 3.95 2.38
N ILE A 31 -6.12 4.97 1.53
CA ILE A 31 -5.65 6.31 1.89
C ILE A 31 -6.79 7.29 1.64
N GLN A 32 -7.18 8.03 2.67
CA GLN A 32 -8.27 8.99 2.61
C GLN A 32 -7.78 10.35 2.09
N LYS A 33 -8.71 11.16 1.58
CA LYS A 33 -8.38 12.51 1.10
C LYS A 33 -7.87 13.38 2.24
N GLY A 34 -6.67 13.94 2.08
CA GLY A 34 -6.02 14.79 3.09
C GLY A 34 -5.19 14.02 4.12
N GLU A 35 -5.12 12.70 4.02
CA GLU A 35 -4.26 11.87 4.84
C GLU A 35 -2.78 12.01 4.41
N PHE A 36 -1.90 12.11 5.40
CA PHE A 36 -0.46 12.12 5.18
C PHE A 36 0.11 10.76 5.61
N LEU A 37 0.66 10.02 4.66
CA LEU A 37 1.24 8.69 4.86
C LEU A 37 2.76 8.73 4.70
N SER A 38 3.48 8.12 5.64
CA SER A 38 4.90 7.82 5.52
C SER A 38 5.13 6.33 5.66
N LEU A 39 5.87 5.73 4.73
CA LEU A 39 6.29 4.34 4.78
C LEU A 39 7.77 4.29 5.20
N LEU A 40 8.01 3.75 6.39
CA LEU A 40 9.35 3.62 6.96
C LEU A 40 9.78 2.16 6.93
N GLY A 41 11.03 1.93 6.57
CA GLY A 41 11.64 0.61 6.59
C GLY A 41 13.14 0.70 6.43
N PRO A 42 13.89 -0.36 6.81
CA PRO A 42 15.30 -0.47 6.49
C PRO A 42 15.49 -0.43 4.97
N SER A 43 16.66 0.00 4.51
CA SER A 43 17.01 -0.10 3.10
C SER A 43 17.13 -1.58 2.72
N GLY A 44 16.21 -2.09 1.90
CA GLY A 44 16.20 -3.49 1.42
C GLY A 44 14.80 -4.04 1.33
#